data_AF-A0A4Q5LKB6-F1
#
_entry.id   AF-A0A4Q5LKB6-F1
#
_cell.length_a   1.000
_cell.length_b   1.000
_cell.length_c   1.000
_cell.angle_alpha   90.00
_cell.angle_beta   90.00
_cell.angle_gamma   90.00
#
_symmetry.space_group_name_H-M   'P 1'
#
loop_
_entity.id
_entity.type
_entity.pdbx_description
1 polymer ?
#
loop_
_entity_poly.entity_id
_entity_poly.type
_entity_poly.pdbx_seq_one_letter_code
_entity_poly.pdbx_strand_id
1 'polypeptide(L)'
;MRIQYLLINKLWMVQLFKLTTITNVKHLMKKLVFIAFVFCRINCFAQKHTPLPHGMVFGDKPTEIAPVPAEKIETLMGKKIRQTTAIVGRIIRVTKEKGGWFDMDAGNGKVIAAHFKNYNIRLPEAINGRTVIIEGVAQRLLTADDMQHFAGDTVTGAKQHQEKVNPKARITFEVRGLMVDR
;
A
#
# COMPACT_ATOMS: atom_id res chain seq x y z
N MET A 1 36.29 11.71 79.28
CA MET A 1 36.66 10.74 78.22
C MET A 1 35.51 9.83 77.72
N ARG A 2 34.41 9.61 78.47
CA ARG A 2 33.38 8.60 78.13
C ARG A 2 32.30 9.05 77.14
N ILE A 3 32.06 10.36 77.00
CA ILE A 3 30.97 10.94 76.18
C ILE A 3 31.35 11.00 74.68
N GLN A 4 32.63 11.21 74.38
CA GLN A 4 33.13 11.33 73.00
C GLN A 4 33.07 9.99 72.25
N TYR A 5 33.31 8.87 72.95
CA TYR A 5 33.20 7.51 72.40
C TYR A 5 31.75 7.12 72.03
N LEU A 6 30.77 7.54 72.83
CA LEU A 6 29.34 7.28 72.56
C LEU A 6 28.84 8.05 71.32
N LEU A 7 29.30 9.29 71.13
CA LEU A 7 28.97 10.09 69.93
C LEU A 7 29.60 9.51 68.66
N ILE A 8 30.85 9.06 68.72
CA ILE A 8 31.55 8.44 67.58
C ILE A 8 30.87 7.13 67.17
N ASN A 9 30.52 6.26 68.12
CA ASN A 9 29.83 4.99 67.82
C ASN A 9 28.42 5.21 67.24
N LYS A 10 27.69 6.23 67.72
CA LYS A 10 26.36 6.56 67.21
C LYS A 10 26.43 7.14 65.79
N LEU A 11 27.44 7.96 65.50
CA LEU A 11 27.66 8.50 64.16
C LEU A 11 28.10 7.40 63.17
N TRP A 12 28.98 6.49 63.59
CA TRP A 12 29.41 5.33 62.81
C TRP A 12 28.26 4.36 62.51
N MET A 13 27.41 4.07 63.51
CA MET A 13 26.21 3.25 63.32
C MET A 13 25.22 3.86 62.32
N VAL A 14 24.98 5.17 62.39
CA VAL A 14 24.09 5.87 61.46
C VAL A 14 24.67 5.87 60.04
N GLN A 15 25.99 6.02 59.88
CA GLN A 15 26.64 5.93 58.57
C GLN A 15 26.62 4.51 57.99
N LEU A 16 26.86 3.48 58.81
CA LEU A 16 26.75 2.08 58.41
C LEU A 16 25.33 1.71 58.00
N PHE A 17 24.31 2.20 58.71
CA PHE A 17 22.90 1.97 58.38
C PHE A 17 22.47 2.69 57.09
N LYS A 18 22.99 3.90 56.83
CA LYS A 18 22.79 4.60 55.56
C LYS A 18 23.50 3.91 54.39
N LEU A 19 24.72 3.39 54.59
CA LEU A 19 25.44 2.67 53.54
C LEU A 19 24.73 1.37 53.14
N THR A 20 24.25 0.58 54.10
CA THR A 20 23.58 -0.71 53.85
C THR A 20 22.21 -0.57 53.18
N THR A 21 21.46 0.48 53.50
CA THR A 21 20.20 0.82 52.83
C THR A 21 20.42 1.27 51.38
N ILE A 22 21.43 2.12 51.14
CA ILE A 22 21.77 2.60 49.79
C ILE A 22 22.26 1.44 48.89
N THR A 23 23.06 0.50 49.41
CA THR A 23 23.52 -0.66 48.64
C THR A 23 22.38 -1.61 48.28
N ASN A 24 21.42 -1.83 49.19
CA ASN A 24 20.25 -2.68 48.92
C ASN A 24 19.32 -2.06 47.87
N VAL A 25 19.07 -0.75 47.94
CA VAL A 25 18.24 -0.04 46.94
C VAL A 25 18.91 -0.07 45.56
N LYS A 26 20.23 0.13 45.48
CA LYS A 26 20.98 0.03 44.20
C LYS A 26 20.93 -1.38 43.61
N HIS A 27 20.99 -2.42 44.44
CA HIS A 27 20.89 -3.81 44.01
C HIS A 27 19.46 -4.16 43.54
N LEU A 28 18.44 -3.63 44.21
CA LEU A 28 17.04 -3.79 43.85
C LEU A 28 16.69 -3.06 42.53
N MET A 29 17.20 -1.84 42.34
CA MET A 29 17.03 -1.07 41.10
C MET A 29 17.73 -1.74 39.90
N LYS A 30 18.91 -2.35 40.09
CA LYS A 30 19.57 -3.13 39.02
C LYS A 30 18.78 -4.37 38.61
N LYS A 31 18.16 -5.08 39.56
CA LYS A 31 17.28 -6.23 39.26
C LYS A 31 16.00 -5.79 38.53
N LEU A 32 15.41 -4.65 38.91
CA LEU A 32 14.24 -4.08 38.23
C LEU A 32 14.54 -3.66 36.79
N VAL A 33 15.69 -3.05 36.53
CA VAL A 33 16.13 -2.69 35.16
C VAL A 33 16.39 -3.95 34.31
N PHE A 34 16.94 -5.01 34.91
CA PHE A 34 17.18 -6.28 34.21
C PHE A 34 15.87 -7.02 33.86
N ILE A 35 14.87 -6.99 34.75
CA ILE A 35 13.54 -7.58 34.51
C ILE A 35 12.76 -6.82 33.42
N ALA A 36 12.86 -5.49 33.37
CA ALA A 36 12.24 -4.67 32.33
C ALA A 36 12.82 -4.96 30.92
N PHE A 37 14.12 -5.27 30.84
CA PHE A 37 14.78 -5.63 29.57
C PHE A 37 14.36 -7.02 29.05
N VAL A 38 14.05 -7.95 29.94
CA VAL A 38 13.55 -9.29 29.57
C VAL A 38 12.09 -9.24 29.11
N PHE A 39 11.25 -8.37 29.69
CA PHE A 39 9.84 -8.24 29.31
C PHE A 39 9.62 -7.58 27.93
N CYS A 40 10.57 -6.74 27.47
CA CYS A 40 10.51 -6.11 26.15
C CYS A 40 10.76 -7.10 24.99
N ARG A 41 11.43 -8.24 25.25
CA ARG A 41 11.73 -9.25 24.21
C ARG A 41 10.50 -10.04 23.74
N ILE A 42 9.40 -10.05 24.49
CA ILE A 42 8.23 -10.90 24.22
C ILE A 42 7.19 -10.21 23.30
N ASN A 43 7.34 -8.92 23.00
CA ASN A 43 6.37 -8.16 22.19
C ASN A 43 6.72 -8.05 20.69
N CYS A 44 7.75 -8.75 20.22
CA CYS A 44 8.11 -8.73 18.80
C CYS A 44 7.99 -10.13 18.21
N PHE A 45 6.76 -10.60 17.94
CA PHE A 45 6.44 -11.62 16.92
C PHE A 45 4.92 -11.88 16.90
N ALA A 46 4.12 -10.91 16.43
CA ALA A 46 2.70 -11.17 16.14
C ALA A 46 2.09 -10.20 15.12
N GLN A 47 2.81 -9.82 14.06
CA GLN A 47 2.12 -9.31 12.86
C GLN A 47 1.65 -10.52 12.05
N LYS A 48 0.48 -11.07 12.43
CA LYS A 48 -0.21 -12.07 11.62
C LYS A 48 -0.57 -11.40 10.29
N HIS A 49 -0.05 -11.93 9.19
CA HIS A 49 -0.44 -11.54 7.83
C HIS A 49 -1.92 -11.90 7.68
N THR A 50 -2.83 -10.95 7.87
CA THR A 50 -4.25 -11.20 7.64
C THR A 50 -4.46 -11.25 6.14
N PRO A 51 -4.92 -12.39 5.57
CA PRO A 51 -5.27 -12.44 4.16
C PRO A 51 -6.38 -11.42 3.89
N LEU A 52 -6.26 -10.64 2.81
CA LEU A 52 -7.32 -9.70 2.42
C LEU A 52 -8.65 -10.47 2.27
N PRO A 53 -9.75 -10.03 2.92
CA PRO A 53 -11.05 -10.65 2.75
C PRO A 53 -11.52 -10.55 1.30
N HIS A 54 -12.16 -11.60 0.79
CA HIS A 54 -12.88 -11.54 -0.48
C HIS A 54 -14.00 -10.50 -0.38
N GLY A 55 -14.24 -9.76 -1.46
CA GLY A 55 -15.22 -8.68 -1.51
C GLY A 55 -14.74 -7.35 -0.93
N MET A 56 -13.46 -7.21 -0.57
CA MET A 56 -12.92 -5.92 -0.16
C MET A 56 -12.95 -4.93 -1.34
N VAL A 57 -13.52 -3.75 -1.12
CA VAL A 57 -13.69 -2.71 -2.14
C VAL A 57 -12.77 -1.51 -1.85
N PHE A 58 -12.16 -0.97 -2.90
CA PHE A 58 -11.41 0.29 -2.89
C PHE A 58 -11.99 1.24 -3.93
N GLY A 59 -12.21 2.50 -3.55
CA GLY A 59 -12.91 3.46 -4.39
C GLY A 59 -14.42 3.17 -4.44
N ASP A 60 -15.03 3.37 -5.60
CA ASP A 60 -16.46 3.09 -5.78
C ASP A 60 -16.71 1.58 -5.93
N LYS A 61 -17.93 1.12 -5.61
CA LYS A 61 -18.29 -0.29 -5.79
C LYS A 61 -18.50 -0.61 -7.27
N PRO A 62 -17.74 -1.56 -7.86
CA PRO A 62 -17.96 -1.98 -9.23
C PRO A 62 -19.22 -2.86 -9.30
N THR A 63 -20.27 -2.38 -9.97
CA THR A 63 -21.57 -3.09 -10.01
C THR A 63 -22.36 -2.91 -11.30
N GLU A 64 -21.95 -2.01 -12.18
CA GLU A 64 -22.79 -1.58 -13.30
C GLU A 64 -22.42 -2.24 -14.63
N ILE A 65 -21.23 -2.86 -14.72
CA ILE A 65 -20.69 -3.42 -15.95
C ILE A 65 -20.21 -4.85 -15.73
N ALA A 66 -20.65 -5.76 -16.61
CA ALA A 66 -20.17 -7.15 -16.59
C ALA A 66 -18.65 -7.18 -16.88
N PRO A 67 -17.83 -7.76 -15.98
CA PRO A 67 -16.38 -7.75 -16.13
C PRO A 67 -15.93 -8.66 -17.27
N VAL A 68 -15.03 -8.17 -18.12
CA VAL A 68 -14.34 -8.98 -19.13
C VAL A 68 -12.95 -9.38 -18.65
N PRO A 69 -12.38 -10.51 -19.11
CA PRO A 69 -10.99 -10.84 -18.82
C PRO A 69 -10.05 -9.72 -19.30
N ALA A 70 -9.07 -9.35 -18.48
CA ALA A 70 -8.06 -8.34 -18.81
C ALA A 70 -7.36 -8.62 -20.16
N GLU A 71 -7.19 -9.90 -20.51
CA GLU A 71 -6.61 -10.34 -21.79
C GLU A 71 -7.41 -9.92 -23.02
N LYS A 72 -8.72 -9.69 -22.86
CA LYS A 72 -9.62 -9.32 -23.94
C LYS A 72 -9.78 -7.80 -24.08
N ILE A 73 -9.07 -6.99 -23.29
CA ILE A 73 -9.24 -5.54 -23.30
C ILE A 73 -8.92 -4.94 -24.68
N GLU A 74 -7.88 -5.44 -25.36
CA GLU A 74 -7.47 -4.92 -26.68
C GLU A 74 -8.58 -5.14 -27.72
N THR A 75 -9.17 -6.33 -27.72
CA THR A 75 -10.29 -6.71 -28.58
C THR A 75 -11.53 -5.88 -28.25
N LEU A 76 -11.81 -5.68 -26.96
CA LEU A 76 -12.97 -4.91 -26.50
C LEU A 76 -12.86 -3.43 -26.89
N MET A 77 -11.66 -2.84 -26.80
CA MET A 77 -11.43 -1.45 -27.22
C MET A 77 -11.46 -1.30 -28.74
N GLY A 78 -11.10 -2.33 -29.52
CA GLY A 78 -11.12 -2.28 -30.99
C GLY A 78 -10.24 -1.13 -31.50
N LYS A 79 -10.83 -0.10 -32.14
CA LYS A 79 -10.12 1.12 -32.57
C LYS A 79 -10.33 2.34 -31.65
N LYS A 80 -11.08 2.19 -30.56
CA LYS A 80 -11.43 3.31 -29.66
C LYS A 80 -10.22 3.73 -28.82
N ILE A 81 -10.06 5.04 -28.60
CA ILE A 81 -9.02 5.59 -27.74
C ILE A 81 -9.38 5.40 -26.26
N ARG A 82 -10.66 5.62 -25.93
CA ARG A 82 -11.18 5.50 -24.57
C ARG A 82 -12.42 4.62 -24.55
N GLN A 83 -12.54 3.78 -23.51
CA GLN A 83 -13.73 2.97 -23.28
C GLN A 83 -13.94 2.72 -21.79
N THR A 84 -15.13 3.06 -21.30
CA THR A 84 -15.56 2.67 -19.96
C THR A 84 -15.92 1.19 -19.96
N THR A 85 -15.34 0.42 -19.05
CA THR A 85 -15.57 -1.02 -18.94
C THR A 85 -15.18 -1.53 -17.56
N ALA A 86 -15.55 -2.78 -17.27
CA ALA A 86 -15.05 -3.52 -16.12
C ALA A 86 -14.15 -4.65 -16.61
N ILE A 87 -13.00 -4.85 -15.96
CA ILE A 87 -12.11 -5.97 -16.25
C ILE A 87 -11.81 -6.79 -15.00
N VAL A 88 -11.64 -8.09 -15.19
CA VAL A 88 -11.16 -9.03 -14.17
C VAL A 88 -9.78 -9.53 -14.55
N GLY A 89 -8.85 -9.53 -13.59
CA GLY A 89 -7.48 -9.98 -13.83
C GLY A 89 -6.66 -10.08 -12.56
N ARG A 90 -5.45 -10.60 -12.69
CA ARG A 90 -4.50 -10.74 -11.58
C ARG A 90 -3.63 -9.50 -11.46
N ILE A 91 -3.48 -9.00 -10.24
CA ILE A 91 -2.49 -7.95 -9.96
C ILE A 91 -1.10 -8.59 -9.90
N ILE A 92 -0.16 -8.09 -10.70
CA ILE A 92 1.23 -8.56 -10.68
C ILE A 92 2.11 -7.72 -9.76
N ARG A 93 1.78 -6.43 -9.60
CA ARG A 93 2.58 -5.50 -8.81
C ARG A 93 1.76 -4.31 -8.35
N VAL A 94 1.93 -3.90 -7.09
CA VAL A 94 1.37 -2.67 -6.52
C VAL A 94 2.49 -1.73 -6.17
N THR A 95 2.34 -0.47 -6.54
CA THR A 95 3.25 0.62 -6.20
C THR A 95 2.71 1.31 -4.94
N LYS A 96 3.57 1.50 -3.93
CA LYS A 96 3.19 2.12 -2.63
C LYS A 96 3.02 3.64 -2.69
N GLU A 97 2.89 4.20 -3.89
CA GLU A 97 2.76 5.63 -4.13
C GLU A 97 1.31 6.12 -3.96
N LYS A 98 1.14 7.44 -3.84
CA LYS A 98 -0.18 8.06 -3.80
C LYS A 98 -0.90 7.82 -5.13
N GLY A 99 -2.20 7.53 -5.08
CA GLY A 99 -3.04 7.23 -6.25
C GLY A 99 -3.21 5.76 -6.60
N GLY A 100 -2.69 4.85 -5.75
CA GLY A 100 -2.99 3.42 -5.86
C GLY A 100 -2.63 2.88 -7.23
N TRP A 101 -1.39 3.08 -7.64
CA TRP A 101 -0.85 2.56 -8.90
C TRP A 101 -0.58 1.06 -8.76
N PHE A 102 -0.99 0.29 -9.75
CA PHE A 102 -0.73 -1.14 -9.82
C PHE A 102 -0.73 -1.64 -11.26
N ASP A 103 -0.07 -2.76 -11.47
CA ASP A 103 0.04 -3.44 -12.75
C ASP A 103 -0.80 -4.71 -12.72
N MET A 104 -1.57 -4.93 -13.78
CA MET A 104 -2.36 -6.14 -13.99
C MET A 104 -1.82 -6.96 -15.14
N ASP A 105 -1.93 -8.28 -15.01
CA ASP A 105 -1.64 -9.21 -16.10
C ASP A 105 -2.72 -9.10 -17.19
N ALA A 106 -2.27 -8.82 -18.42
CA ALA A 106 -3.11 -8.75 -19.62
C ALA A 106 -2.96 -10.00 -20.49
N GLY A 107 -2.31 -11.05 -20.00
CA GLY A 107 -1.99 -12.25 -20.76
C GLY A 107 -0.94 -12.00 -21.85
N ASN A 108 -0.43 -13.08 -22.43
CA ASN A 108 0.57 -13.03 -23.51
C ASN A 108 1.83 -12.19 -23.17
N GLY A 109 2.21 -12.13 -21.89
CA GLY A 109 3.33 -11.34 -21.40
C GLY A 109 3.10 -9.83 -21.39
N LYS A 110 1.86 -9.37 -21.62
CA LYS A 110 1.49 -7.96 -21.58
C LYS A 110 1.00 -7.53 -20.20
N VAL A 111 1.14 -6.24 -19.91
CA VAL A 111 0.77 -5.63 -18.64
C VAL A 111 -0.10 -4.41 -18.89
N ILE A 112 -1.17 -4.29 -18.11
CA ILE A 112 -2.00 -3.08 -18.05
C ILE A 112 -1.58 -2.29 -16.81
N ALA A 113 -1.13 -1.05 -17.02
CA ALA A 113 -0.88 -0.12 -15.92
C ALA A 113 -2.21 0.51 -15.50
N ALA A 114 -2.57 0.34 -14.23
CA ALA A 114 -3.81 0.85 -13.66
C ALA A 114 -3.52 1.82 -12.51
N HIS A 115 -4.36 2.84 -12.37
CA HIS A 115 -4.29 3.79 -11.26
C HIS A 115 -5.68 4.29 -10.92
N PHE A 116 -5.88 4.70 -9.67
CA PHE A 116 -7.16 5.32 -9.31
C PHE A 116 -7.24 6.75 -9.82
N LYS A 117 -8.47 7.19 -10.14
CA LYS A 117 -8.77 8.60 -10.35
C LYS A 117 -8.55 9.42 -9.07
N ASN A 118 -8.87 8.83 -7.92
CA ASN A 118 -8.72 9.47 -6.62
C ASN A 118 -7.33 9.19 -6.03
N TYR A 119 -6.48 10.22 -6.00
CA TYR A 119 -5.11 10.14 -5.50
C TYR A 119 -4.99 9.80 -4.00
N ASN A 120 -6.08 9.84 -3.25
CA ASN A 120 -6.12 9.51 -1.82
C ASN A 120 -6.25 8.01 -1.54
N ILE A 121 -6.44 7.19 -2.57
CA ILE A 121 -6.56 5.74 -2.42
C ILE A 121 -5.16 5.12 -2.29
N ARG A 122 -4.97 4.31 -1.25
CA ARG A 122 -3.75 3.51 -1.02
C ARG A 122 -4.12 2.04 -1.02
N LEU A 123 -3.41 1.27 -1.84
CA LEU A 123 -3.57 -0.17 -1.91
C LEU A 123 -2.60 -0.86 -0.94
N PRO A 124 -3.06 -1.87 -0.17
CA PRO A 124 -2.17 -2.69 0.64
C PRO A 124 -1.34 -3.62 -0.24
N GLU A 125 -0.10 -3.90 0.16
CA GLU A 125 0.80 -4.81 -0.58
C GLU A 125 0.25 -6.25 -0.69
N ALA A 126 -0.57 -6.67 0.27
CA ALA A 126 -1.21 -7.98 0.30
C ALA A 126 -2.23 -8.22 -0.83
N ILE A 127 -2.53 -7.21 -1.66
CA ILE A 127 -3.32 -7.37 -2.89
C ILE A 127 -2.48 -7.88 -4.08
N ASN A 128 -1.15 -7.88 -3.96
CA ASN A 128 -0.26 -8.45 -4.97
C ASN A 128 -0.59 -9.93 -5.19
N GLY A 129 -0.71 -10.34 -6.45
CA GLY A 129 -1.01 -11.71 -6.84
C GLY A 129 -2.48 -12.11 -6.69
N ARG A 130 -3.36 -11.25 -6.16
CA ARG A 130 -4.81 -11.48 -6.05
C ARG A 130 -5.54 -11.24 -7.36
N THR A 131 -6.69 -11.88 -7.52
CA THR A 131 -7.60 -11.60 -8.63
C THR A 131 -8.60 -10.53 -8.21
N VAL A 132 -8.68 -9.48 -9.01
CA VAL A 132 -9.53 -8.31 -8.74
C VAL A 132 -10.44 -8.03 -9.91
N ILE A 133 -11.58 -7.44 -9.61
CA ILE A 133 -12.49 -6.84 -10.58
C ILE A 133 -12.33 -5.33 -10.45
N ILE A 134 -11.96 -4.68 -11.54
CA ILE A 134 -11.83 -3.23 -11.59
C ILE A 134 -12.80 -2.65 -12.61
N GLU A 135 -13.39 -1.51 -12.27
CA GLU A 135 -14.28 -0.77 -13.16
C GLU A 135 -13.73 0.64 -13.35
N GLY A 136 -13.72 1.11 -14.59
CA GLY A 136 -13.11 2.38 -14.92
C GLY A 136 -13.01 2.63 -16.43
N VAL A 137 -12.06 3.47 -16.82
CA VAL A 137 -11.86 3.90 -18.20
C VAL A 137 -10.52 3.37 -18.70
N ALA A 138 -10.57 2.47 -19.69
CA ALA A 138 -9.39 2.07 -20.43
C ALA A 138 -9.02 3.15 -21.45
N GLN A 139 -7.75 3.52 -21.53
CA GLN A 139 -7.23 4.55 -22.42
C GLN A 139 -5.99 4.04 -23.18
N ARG A 140 -5.91 4.32 -24.47
CA ARG A 140 -4.68 4.09 -25.25
C ARG A 140 -3.75 5.29 -25.10
N LEU A 141 -2.50 5.00 -24.76
CA LEU A 141 -1.45 6.00 -24.70
C LEU A 141 -1.06 6.38 -26.13
N LEU A 142 -1.38 7.61 -26.52
CA LEU A 142 -0.98 8.16 -27.81
C LEU A 142 0.53 8.44 -27.79
N THR A 143 1.21 8.09 -28.88
CA THR A 143 2.63 8.45 -29.07
C THR A 143 2.75 9.90 -29.53
N ALA A 144 3.94 10.49 -29.44
CA ALA A 144 4.17 11.88 -29.87
C ALA A 144 3.81 12.11 -31.36
N ASP A 145 3.99 11.10 -32.19
CA ASP A 145 3.62 11.10 -33.61
C ASP A 145 2.09 11.14 -33.78
N ASP A 146 1.36 10.35 -33.00
CA ASP A 146 -0.11 10.40 -32.97
C ASP A 146 -0.58 11.80 -32.56
N MET A 147 0.01 12.39 -31.52
CA MET A 147 -0.37 13.72 -30.99
C MET A 147 -0.21 14.86 -32.00
N GLN A 148 0.77 14.79 -32.91
CA GLN A 148 0.95 15.81 -33.95
C GLN A 148 -0.19 15.79 -34.99
N HIS A 149 -0.70 14.61 -35.32
CA HIS A 149 -1.89 14.49 -36.16
C HIS A 149 -3.15 15.02 -35.45
N PHE A 150 -3.35 14.71 -34.18
CA PHE A 150 -4.49 15.24 -33.39
C PHE A 150 -4.44 16.76 -33.20
N ALA A 151 -3.25 17.34 -32.98
CA ALA A 151 -3.09 18.77 -32.75
C ALA A 151 -3.41 19.62 -34.00
N GLY A 152 -3.25 19.05 -35.20
CA GLY A 152 -3.61 19.69 -36.47
C GLY A 152 -5.12 19.72 -36.76
N ASP A 153 -5.88 18.75 -36.23
CA ASP A 153 -7.30 18.55 -36.56
C ASP A 153 -8.28 19.25 -35.59
N THR A 154 -7.77 20.11 -34.69
CA THR A 154 -8.57 20.81 -33.66
C THR A 154 -9.41 21.99 -34.21
N VAL A 155 -9.80 21.99 -35.50
CA VAL A 155 -10.60 23.09 -36.10
C VAL A 155 -11.93 22.63 -36.72
N THR A 156 -12.29 21.35 -36.76
CA THR A 156 -13.63 20.98 -37.26
C THR A 156 -14.23 19.78 -36.52
N GLY A 157 -15.14 20.09 -35.58
CA GLY A 157 -15.78 19.16 -34.65
C GLY A 157 -16.75 18.14 -35.24
N ALA A 158 -16.34 17.36 -36.24
CA ALA A 158 -17.21 16.32 -36.82
C ALA A 158 -16.51 15.06 -37.36
N LYS A 159 -15.18 14.87 -37.21
CA LYS A 159 -14.47 13.72 -37.82
C LYS A 159 -13.56 12.87 -36.91
N GLN A 160 -13.70 12.94 -35.58
CA GLN A 160 -12.85 12.19 -34.62
C GLN A 160 -13.10 10.67 -34.52
N HIS A 161 -13.77 10.03 -35.48
CA HIS A 161 -14.19 8.64 -35.29
C HIS A 161 -13.26 7.57 -35.86
N GLN A 162 -12.19 7.91 -36.59
CA GLN A 162 -11.32 6.90 -37.22
C GLN A 162 -9.84 7.29 -37.33
N GLU A 163 -9.30 8.11 -36.43
CA GLU A 163 -7.85 8.31 -36.40
C GLU A 163 -7.15 6.97 -36.11
N LYS A 164 -6.16 6.65 -36.95
CA LYS A 164 -5.38 5.40 -36.91
C LYS A 164 -4.50 5.37 -35.67
N VAL A 165 -5.09 5.11 -34.52
CA VAL A 165 -4.34 4.87 -33.29
C VAL A 165 -3.55 3.57 -33.47
N ASN A 166 -2.25 3.62 -33.16
CA ASN A 166 -1.40 2.45 -33.24
C ASN A 166 -1.99 1.32 -32.37
N PRO A 167 -2.34 0.15 -32.95
CA PRO A 167 -2.88 -0.97 -32.17
C PRO A 167 -1.86 -1.54 -31.16
N LYS A 168 -0.57 -1.19 -31.30
CA LYS A 168 0.50 -1.51 -30.34
C LYS A 168 0.68 -0.46 -29.22
N ALA A 169 -0.15 0.58 -29.20
CA ALA A 169 -0.14 1.58 -28.12
C ALA A 169 -0.39 0.90 -26.77
N ARG A 170 0.37 1.33 -25.74
CA ARG A 170 0.19 0.83 -24.38
C ARG A 170 -1.20 1.23 -23.87
N ILE A 171 -1.86 0.32 -23.18
CA ILE A 171 -3.16 0.59 -22.55
C ILE A 171 -2.92 0.94 -21.08
N THR A 172 -3.49 2.06 -20.65
CA THR A 172 -3.60 2.44 -19.25
C THR A 172 -5.06 2.33 -18.82
N PHE A 173 -5.28 2.11 -17.53
CA PHE A 173 -6.62 1.97 -16.97
C PHE A 173 -6.83 2.90 -15.77
N GLU A 174 -7.74 3.86 -15.94
CA GLU A 174 -8.14 4.76 -14.87
C GLU A 174 -9.29 4.13 -14.08
N VAL A 175 -8.97 3.65 -12.88
CA VAL A 175 -9.87 2.90 -12.00
C VAL A 175 -10.78 3.86 -11.23
N ARG A 176 -12.09 3.60 -11.34
CA ARG A 176 -13.13 4.20 -10.50
C ARG A 176 -13.33 3.37 -9.23
N GLY A 177 -13.40 2.05 -9.40
CA GLY A 177 -13.67 1.10 -8.34
C GLY A 177 -12.89 -0.20 -8.52
N LEU A 178 -12.46 -0.79 -7.40
CA LEU A 178 -11.79 -2.09 -7.36
C LEU A 178 -12.45 -2.96 -6.30
N MET A 179 -12.70 -4.22 -6.63
CA MET A 179 -13.15 -5.25 -5.70
C MET A 179 -12.24 -6.46 -5.77
N VAL A 180 -11.85 -7.00 -4.61
CA VAL A 180 -11.09 -8.26 -4.53
C VAL A 180 -12.05 -9.43 -4.74
N ASP A 181 -11.83 -10.21 -5.79
CA ASP A 181 -12.64 -11.39 -6.11
C ASP A 181 -12.14 -12.62 -5.33
N ARG A 182 -10.85 -12.94 -5.46
CA ARG A 182 -10.18 -14.11 -4.86
C ARG A 182 -8.72 -13.81 -4.49
#